data_AF-A0A818UEV7-F1
#
_entry.id   AF-A0A818UEV7-F1
#
_cell.length_a   1.000
_cell.length_b   1.000
_cell.length_c   1.000
_cell.angle_alpha   90.00
_cell.angle_beta   90.00
_cell.angle_gamma   90.00
#
_symmetry.space_group_name_H-M   'P 1'
#
loop_
_entity.id
_entity.type
_entity.pdbx_description
1 polymer ?
#
loop_
_entity_poly.entity_id
_entity_poly.type
_entity_poly.pdbx_seq_one_letter_code
_entity_poly.pdbx_strand_id
1 'polypeptide(L)'
;MDDFYDDEIVSKIMNNLNTNYSTELAELVDMTFGPKPEVELQRLTTAEVIDVGSFGLRLLCNYHRWETTEKNDRMFHEHTDAITRIFTIPFFIEPNSKEELLSIIDQMMNEAKTSYLKVELNHIF
;
A
#
# COMPACT_ATOMS: atom_id res chain seq x y z
N MET A 1 -6.23 -19.12 24.13
CA MET A 1 -6.52 -18.39 22.89
C MET A 1 -5.98 -17.01 23.13
N ASP A 2 -5.00 -16.59 22.32
CA ASP A 2 -4.40 -15.25 22.42
C ASP A 2 -5.44 -14.19 22.13
N ASP A 3 -5.84 -13.46 23.16
CA ASP A 3 -6.64 -12.23 23.19
C ASP A 3 -5.88 -11.00 22.64
N PHE A 4 -4.79 -11.26 21.91
CA PHE A 4 -3.91 -10.30 21.30
C PHE A 4 -4.54 -9.65 20.05
N TYR A 5 -4.99 -10.48 19.10
CA TYR A 5 -5.64 -10.07 17.84
C TYR A 5 -7.16 -10.05 18.00
N ASP A 6 -7.64 -9.37 19.03
CA ASP A 6 -9.08 -9.13 19.19
C ASP A 6 -9.62 -8.41 17.95
N ASP A 7 -10.67 -8.97 17.34
CA ASP A 7 -11.35 -8.43 16.16
C ASP A 7 -11.73 -6.94 16.34
N GLU A 8 -12.06 -6.49 17.56
CA GLU A 8 -12.39 -5.10 17.83
C GLU A 8 -11.17 -4.18 17.67
N ILE A 9 -9.99 -4.62 18.12
CA ILE A 9 -8.76 -3.85 18.06
C ILE A 9 -8.23 -3.83 16.64
N VAL A 10 -8.19 -4.99 15.97
CA VAL A 10 -7.79 -5.11 14.57
C VAL A 10 -8.66 -4.21 13.70
N SER A 11 -9.98 -4.21 13.91
CA SER A 11 -10.91 -3.33 13.19
C SER A 11 -10.62 -1.84 13.40
N LYS A 12 -10.27 -1.44 14.63
CA LYS A 12 -9.91 -0.04 14.93
C LYS A 12 -8.62 0.39 14.25
N ILE A 13 -7.60 -0.47 14.27
CA ILE A 13 -6.32 -0.22 13.60
C ILE A 13 -6.54 -0.10 12.09
N MET A 14 -7.26 -1.05 11.48
CA MET A 14 -7.58 -1.02 10.06
C MET A 14 -8.33 0.25 9.66
N ASN A 15 -9.35 0.64 10.42
CA ASN A 15 -10.10 1.87 10.16
C ASN A 15 -9.21 3.11 10.26
N ASN A 16 -8.31 3.17 11.26
CA ASN A 16 -7.38 4.28 11.40
C ASN A 16 -6.42 4.36 10.21
N LEU A 17 -5.84 3.24 9.80
CA LEU A 17 -4.92 3.16 8.65
C LEU A 17 -5.62 3.57 7.34
N ASN A 18 -6.79 3.01 7.07
CA ASN A 18 -7.53 3.30 5.85
C ASN A 18 -8.04 4.75 5.77
N THR A 19 -8.34 5.37 6.91
CA THR A 19 -8.85 6.75 6.95
C THR A 19 -7.74 7.79 6.90
N ASN A 20 -6.64 7.57 7.64
CA ASN A 20 -5.63 8.61 7.89
C ASN A 20 -4.31 8.41 7.12
N TYR A 21 -4.07 7.22 6.58
CA TYR A 21 -2.77 6.85 5.98
C TYR A 21 -2.90 6.27 4.58
N SER A 22 -3.97 6.55 3.85
CA SER A 22 -4.22 5.96 2.53
C SER A 22 -3.10 6.25 1.51
N THR A 23 -2.48 7.42 1.56
CA THR A 23 -1.32 7.78 0.72
C THR A 23 -0.07 7.02 1.14
N GLU A 24 0.23 6.99 2.44
CA GLU A 24 1.38 6.27 3.01
C GLU A 24 1.29 4.76 2.77
N LEU A 25 0.10 4.18 2.81
CA LEU A 25 -0.13 2.76 2.48
C LEU A 25 0.22 2.46 1.02
N ALA A 26 -0.11 3.37 0.09
CA ALA A 26 0.23 3.21 -1.31
C ALA A 26 1.75 3.29 -1.54
N GLU A 27 2.41 4.28 -0.94
CA GLU A 27 3.87 4.42 -0.98
C GLU A 27 4.57 3.20 -0.35
N LEU A 28 4.05 2.67 0.75
CA LEU A 28 4.59 1.48 1.41
C LEU A 28 4.54 0.24 0.48
N VAL A 29 3.45 0.09 -0.29
CA VAL A 29 3.33 -0.98 -1.32
C VAL A 29 4.39 -0.80 -2.40
N ASP A 30 4.55 0.42 -2.91
CA ASP A 30 5.52 0.74 -3.95
C ASP A 30 6.97 0.58 -3.45
N MET A 31 7.27 0.92 -2.20
CA MET A 31 8.58 0.69 -1.58
C MET A 31 8.88 -0.81 -1.39
N THR A 32 7.88 -1.59 -0.97
CA THR A 32 8.08 -3.01 -0.64
C THR A 32 8.22 -3.88 -1.89
N PHE A 33 7.39 -3.63 -2.90
CA PHE A 33 7.33 -4.48 -4.09
C PHE A 33 7.94 -3.83 -5.34
N GLY A 34 8.34 -2.56 -5.24
CA GLY A 34 8.79 -1.75 -6.36
C GLY A 34 7.63 -1.38 -7.31
N PRO A 35 7.82 -0.35 -8.14
CA PRO A 35 7.00 -0.20 -9.34
C PRO A 35 7.23 -1.44 -10.18
N LYS A 36 6.20 -2.27 -10.43
CA LYS A 36 6.36 -3.48 -11.26
C LYS A 36 6.75 -3.04 -12.69
N PRO A 37 8.02 -3.18 -13.11
CA PRO A 37 8.50 -2.58 -14.35
C PRO A 37 7.95 -3.29 -15.58
N GLU A 38 7.44 -4.51 -15.41
CA GLU A 38 6.96 -5.37 -16.49
C GLU A 38 5.62 -4.91 -17.08
N VAL A 39 4.96 -3.92 -16.48
CA VAL A 39 3.76 -3.30 -17.03
C VAL A 39 3.90 -1.79 -16.92
N GLU A 40 4.47 -1.16 -17.94
CA GLU A 40 4.64 0.31 -18.09
C GLU A 40 3.31 1.11 -18.02
N LEU A 41 2.19 0.44 -17.76
CA LEU A 41 0.83 0.95 -17.84
C LEU A 41 0.00 0.65 -16.58
N GLN A 42 0.62 0.34 -15.44
CA GLN A 42 -0.08 0.12 -14.17
C GLN A 42 0.33 1.15 -13.12
N ARG A 43 -0.63 1.98 -12.70
CA ARG A 43 -0.44 2.93 -11.58
C ARG A 43 -1.30 2.52 -10.40
N LEU A 44 -0.69 2.36 -9.23
CA LEU A 44 -1.41 2.14 -7.98
C LEU A 44 -2.30 3.36 -7.70
N THR A 45 -3.59 3.13 -7.45
CA THR A 45 -4.58 4.18 -7.23
C THR A 45 -4.98 4.27 -5.77
N THR A 46 -5.24 3.13 -5.15
CA THR A 46 -5.63 3.03 -3.75
C THR A 46 -5.04 1.77 -3.13
N ALA A 47 -4.73 1.85 -1.85
CA ALA A 47 -4.34 0.72 -1.02
C ALA A 47 -5.17 0.76 0.27
N GLU A 48 -5.82 -0.35 0.61
CA GLU A 48 -6.65 -0.48 1.79
C GLU A 48 -6.22 -1.71 2.59
N VAL A 49 -5.97 -1.55 3.88
CA VAL A 49 -5.72 -2.65 4.80
C VAL A 49 -7.01 -3.44 4.97
N ILE A 50 -6.96 -4.74 4.68
CA ILE A 50 -8.07 -5.69 4.82
C ILE A 50 -7.86 -6.70 5.95
N ASP A 51 -6.63 -6.79 6.48
CA ASP A 51 -6.30 -7.66 7.61
C ASP A 51 -5.00 -7.20 8.28
N VAL A 52 -4.90 -7.42 9.59
CA VAL A 52 -3.69 -7.18 10.40
C VAL A 52 -3.36 -8.48 11.10
N GLY A 53 -2.43 -9.24 10.54
CA GLY A 53 -2.01 -10.52 11.08
C GLY A 53 -0.76 -10.41 11.93
N SER A 54 -0.29 -11.54 12.45
CA SER A 54 0.94 -11.60 13.26
C SER A 54 2.22 -11.33 12.48
N PHE A 55 2.18 -11.51 11.17
CA PHE A 55 3.36 -11.43 10.32
C PHE A 55 3.36 -10.20 9.41
N GLY A 56 2.29 -9.41 9.39
CA GLY A 56 2.22 -8.24 8.53
C GLY A 56 0.82 -7.68 8.30
N LEU A 57 0.77 -6.67 7.44
CA LEU A 57 -0.45 -6.03 6.95
C LEU A 57 -0.85 -6.65 5.63
N ARG A 58 -2.12 -7.02 5.49
CA ARG A 58 -2.67 -7.46 4.21
C ARG A 58 -3.44 -6.31 3.58
N LEU A 59 -3.05 -5.93 2.36
CA LEU A 59 -3.62 -4.80 1.66
C LEU A 59 -4.31 -5.24 0.37
N LEU A 60 -5.46 -4.64 0.11
CA LEU A 60 -6.14 -4.65 -1.16
C LEU A 60 -5.70 -3.41 -1.95
N CYS A 61 -5.00 -3.64 -3.05
CA CYS A 61 -4.41 -2.61 -3.89
C CYS A 61 -5.13 -2.57 -5.23
N ASN A 62 -5.64 -1.40 -5.60
CA ASN A 62 -6.25 -1.18 -6.91
C ASN A 62 -5.25 -0.49 -7.84
N TYR A 63 -5.11 -1.00 -9.05
CA TYR A 63 -4.26 -0.45 -10.09
C TYR A 63 -5.12 -0.01 -11.26
N HIS A 64 -4.86 1.19 -11.76
CA HIS A 64 -5.32 1.55 -13.10
C HIS A 64 -4.43 0.88 -14.13
N ARG A 65 -5.05 0.17 -15.07
CA ARG A 65 -4.38 -0.37 -16.25
C ARG A 65 -4.70 0.49 -17.46
N TRP A 66 -3.65 0.92 -18.15
CA TRP A 66 -3.76 1.48 -19.48
C TRP A 66 -3.45 0.35 -20.47
N GLU A 67 -4.19 0.28 -21.57
CA GLU A 67 -3.80 -0.54 -22.73
C GLU A 67 -3.39 0.41 -23.85
N THR A 68 -2.22 0.16 -24.44
CA THR A 68 -1.78 0.90 -25.62
C THR A 68 -2.39 0.24 -26.85
N THR A 69 -3.38 0.88 -27.44
CA THR A 69 -4.00 0.44 -28.69
C THR A 69 -3.39 1.24 -29.84
N GLU A 70 -2.61 0.60 -30.71
CA GLU A 70 -2.16 1.22 -31.96
C GLU A 70 -3.31 1.23 -32.98
N LYS A 71 -3.71 2.41 -33.44
CA LYS A 71 -4.63 2.58 -34.57
C LYS A 71 -4.09 3.67 -35.49
N ASN A 72 -3.91 3.35 -36.78
CA ASN A 72 -3.54 4.30 -37.85
C ASN A 72 -2.29 5.16 -37.53
N ASP A 73 -1.13 4.54 -37.26
CA ASP A 73 0.13 5.21 -36.90
C ASP A 73 0.05 6.16 -35.69
N ARG A 74 -0.96 5.98 -34.83
CA ARG A 74 -1.12 6.71 -33.56
C ARG A 74 -1.30 5.74 -32.41
N MET A 75 -0.51 5.95 -31.35
CA MET A 75 -0.69 5.26 -30.07
C MET A 75 -1.80 5.94 -29.27
N PHE A 76 -2.81 5.17 -28.86
CA PHE A 76 -3.84 5.58 -27.91
C PHE A 76 -3.64 4.81 -26.60
N HIS A 77 -3.70 5.49 -25.47
CA HIS A 77 -3.80 4.84 -24.16
C HIS A 77 -5.27 4.86 -23.74
N GLU A 78 -5.98 3.75 -23.89
CA GLU A 78 -7.37 3.61 -23.43
C GLU A 78 -7.38 3.16 -21.96
N HIS A 79 -8.26 3.78 -21.16
CA HIS A 79 -8.49 3.37 -19.78
C HIS A 79 -9.19 2.01 -19.75
N THR A 80 -8.55 1.01 -19.15
CA THR A 80 -9.16 -0.31 -18.94
C THR A 80 -9.49 -0.55 -17.48
N ASP A 81 -10.28 -1.60 -17.22
CA ASP A 81 -10.80 -1.98 -15.91
C ASP A 81 -9.73 -1.92 -14.79
N ALA A 82 -10.17 -1.53 -13.60
CA ALA A 82 -9.33 -1.53 -12.41
C ALA A 82 -8.89 -2.97 -12.07
N ILE A 83 -7.59 -3.17 -11.88
CA ILE A 83 -7.04 -4.46 -11.43
C ILE A 83 -6.86 -4.40 -9.92
N THR A 84 -7.55 -5.27 -9.21
CA THR A 84 -7.38 -5.43 -7.78
C THR A 84 -6.39 -6.56 -7.49
N ARG A 85 -5.41 -6.30 -6.62
CA ARG A 85 -4.44 -7.30 -6.14
C ARG A 85 -4.34 -7.24 -4.63
N ILE A 86 -4.07 -8.38 -4.03
CA ILE A 86 -3.82 -8.48 -2.60
C ILE A 86 -2.31 -8.63 -2.38
N PHE A 87 -1.77 -7.78 -1.52
CA PHE A 87 -0.38 -7.86 -1.06
C PHE A 87 -0.34 -8.09 0.44
N THR A 88 0.77 -8.67 0.90
CA THR A 88 1.06 -8.80 2.33
C THR A 88 2.40 -8.15 2.58
N ILE A 89 2.39 -7.02 3.29
CA ILE A 89 3.59 -6.31 3.68
C ILE A 89 4.03 -6.88 5.02
N PRO A 90 5.16 -7.59 5.08
CA PRO A 90 5.61 -8.22 6.31
C PRO A 90 6.03 -7.16 7.33
N PHE A 91 5.83 -7.46 8.61
CA PHE A 91 6.49 -6.69 9.67
C PHE A 91 7.99 -6.99 9.68
N PHE A 92 8.79 -5.99 10.04
CA PHE A 92 10.24 -6.18 10.19
C PHE A 92 10.59 -7.07 11.39
N ILE A 93 9.72 -7.10 12.41
CA ILE A 93 9.77 -7.95 13.61
C ILE A 93 8.34 -8.41 13.93
N GLU A 94 8.18 -9.64 14.43
CA GLU A 94 6.89 -10.14 14.89
C GLU A 94 6.50 -9.45 16.23
N PRO A 95 5.34 -8.74 16.29
CA PRO A 95 4.89 -8.06 17.49
C PRO A 95 4.44 -9.04 18.57
N ASN A 96 4.94 -8.86 19.79
CA ASN A 96 4.58 -9.64 20.97
C ASN A 96 3.69 -8.87 21.95
N SER A 97 3.50 -7.55 21.74
CA SER A 97 2.54 -6.71 22.48
C SER A 97 1.68 -5.85 21.52
N LYS A 98 0.52 -5.39 22.00
CA LYS A 98 -0.33 -4.46 21.24
C LYS A 98 0.39 -3.13 21.00
N GLU A 99 1.15 -2.69 21.98
CA GLU A 99 2.00 -1.50 21.91
C GLU A 99 3.11 -1.67 20.87
N GLU A 100 3.70 -2.87 20.77
CA GLU A 100 4.72 -3.18 19.77
C GLU A 100 4.13 -3.21 18.37
N LEU A 101 2.95 -3.82 18.18
CA LEU A 101 2.22 -3.77 16.90
C LEU A 101 1.96 -2.33 16.45
N LEU A 102 1.43 -1.48 17.34
CA LEU A 102 1.17 -0.08 17.03
C LEU A 102 2.46 0.68 16.70
N SER A 103 3.52 0.46 17.48
CA SER A 103 4.83 1.08 17.23
C SER A 103 5.43 0.66 15.89
N ILE A 104 5.31 -0.62 15.52
CA ILE A 104 5.78 -1.14 14.22
C ILE A 104 5.01 -0.48 13.08
N ILE A 105 3.68 -0.43 13.19
CA ILE A 105 2.81 0.20 12.19
C ILE A 105 3.15 1.69 12.05
N ASP A 106 3.27 2.43 13.16
CA ASP A 106 3.63 3.85 13.15
C ASP A 106 5.01 4.08 12.50
N GLN A 107 5.98 3.20 12.76
CA GLN A 107 7.30 3.27 12.15
C GLN A 107 7.22 3.03 10.63
N MET A 108 6.47 2.02 10.19
CA MET A 108 6.26 1.75 8.76
C MET A 108 5.59 2.93 8.04
N MET A 109 4.56 3.53 8.65
CA MET A 109 3.87 4.69 8.09
C MET A 109 4.77 5.94 8.03
N ASN A 110 5.57 6.18 9.08
CA ASN A 110 6.54 7.28 9.08
C ASN A 110 7.63 7.11 8.03
N GLU A 111 8.09 5.87 7.82
CA GLU A 111 9.08 5.57 6.78
C GLU A 111 8.52 5.84 5.38
N ALA A 112 7.31 5.36 5.11
CA ALA A 112 6.60 5.65 3.85
C ALA A 112 6.40 7.15 3.64
N LYS A 113 5.93 7.87 4.66
CA LYS A 113 5.76 9.33 4.61
C LYS A 113 7.07 10.07 4.33
N THR A 114 8.16 9.64 4.95
CA THR A 114 9.49 10.23 4.76
C THR A 114 10.02 9.98 3.35
N SER A 115 9.74 8.80 2.77
CA SER A 115 10.07 8.47 1.37
C SER A 115 9.36 9.42 0.42
N TYR A 116 8.03 9.53 0.55
CA TYR A 116 7.21 10.41 -0.28
C TYR A 116 7.70 11.87 -0.27
N LEU A 117 7.95 12.43 0.91
CA LEU A 117 8.43 13.81 1.05
C LEU A 117 9.79 14.05 0.39
N LYS A 118 10.70 13.08 0.41
CA LYS A 118 12.00 13.20 -0.29
C LYS A 118 11.82 13.26 -1.81
N VAL A 119 10.88 12.49 -2.35
CA VAL A 119 10.56 12.49 -3.79
C VAL A 119 9.91 13.81 -4.20
N GLU A 120 8.94 14.30 -3.43
CA GLU A 120 8.31 15.60 -3.70
C GLU A 120 9.32 16.77 -3.67
N LEU A 121 10.23 16.77 -2.70
CA LEU A 121 11.25 17.83 -2.58
C LEU A 121 12.26 17.80 -3.74
N ASN A 122 12.64 16.62 -4.24
CA ASN A 122 13.54 16.50 -5.38
C ASN A 122 12.91 16.97 -6.71
N HIS A 123 11.59 17.05 -6.81
CA HIS A 123 10.90 17.53 -8.01
C HIS A 123 10.77 19.06 -8.09
N ILE A 124 11.08 19.79 -7.01
CA ILE A 124 11.00 21.25 -6.93
C ILE A 124 12.32 21.94 -7.34
N PHE A 125 13.43 21.20 -7.43
CA PHE A 125 14.75 21.71 -7.79
C PHE A 125 15.23 21.25 -9.17
#